data_AF-A0A815LWP6-F1
#
_entry.id   AF-A0A815LWP6-F1
#
_cell.length_a   1.000
_cell.length_b   1.000
_cell.length_c   1.000
_cell.angle_alpha   90.00
_cell.angle_beta   90.00
_cell.angle_gamma   90.00
#
_symmetry.space_group_name_H-M   'P 1'
#
loop_
_entity.id
_entity.type
_entity.pdbx_description
1 polymer ?
#
loop_
_entity_poly.entity_id
_entity_poly.type
_entity_poly.pdbx_seq_one_letter_code
_entity_poly.pdbx_strand_id
1 'polypeptide(L)'
;MMIYLKIIAGDMTGSDIGIGWVDSMSTVHFQDRHAYNRSRPVIDDTSIDWFALQGREQDGWTAIQFQRLLDTCDSMDVPIKTGTNILIYAYGLVDPDPARPDGDISYHGSRRGTRMIPLRYYIDQPSDTKYTNLDSFEFRLNHTGY
;
A
#
# COMPACT_ATOMS: atom_id res chain seq x y z
N MET A 1 1.38 -13.34 7.56
CA MET A 1 1.66 -13.23 6.11
C MET A 1 1.68 -11.76 5.72
N MET A 2 2.78 -11.30 5.12
CA MET A 2 3.01 -9.88 4.83
C MET A 2 2.51 -9.45 3.45
N ILE A 3 1.73 -8.37 3.41
CA ILE A 3 1.26 -7.74 2.17
C ILE A 3 2.05 -6.47 1.91
N TYR A 4 2.78 -6.42 0.79
CA TYR A 4 3.28 -5.14 0.29
C TYR A 4 2.24 -4.52 -0.62
N LEU A 5 1.55 -3.51 -0.12
CA LEU A 5 0.69 -2.69 -0.96
C LEU A 5 1.40 -1.38 -1.30
N LYS A 6 2.28 -1.45 -2.28
CA LYS A 6 2.86 -0.26 -2.90
C LYS A 6 1.77 0.47 -3.70
N ILE A 7 1.71 1.80 -3.70
CA ILE A 7 0.84 2.60 -4.58
C ILE A 7 1.65 3.75 -5.20
N ILE A 8 1.92 3.61 -6.52
CA ILE A 8 2.35 4.64 -7.50
C ILE A 8 3.86 5.02 -7.43
N ALA A 9 4.67 5.13 -8.51
CA ALA A 9 4.52 5.02 -9.96
C ALA A 9 5.63 4.12 -10.57
N GLY A 10 5.32 3.34 -11.61
CA GLY A 10 6.33 2.73 -12.49
C GLY A 10 7.20 1.62 -11.88
N ASP A 11 8.43 1.95 -11.49
CA ASP A 11 9.46 1.04 -10.95
C ASP A 11 9.61 1.24 -9.42
N MET A 12 10.42 0.42 -8.73
CA MET A 12 10.70 0.56 -7.30
C MET A 12 11.34 1.90 -6.93
N THR A 13 12.14 2.48 -7.81
CA THR A 13 12.84 3.75 -7.55
C THR A 13 11.91 4.95 -7.68
N GLY A 14 11.97 5.86 -6.71
CA GLY A 14 11.16 7.08 -6.63
C GLY A 14 9.70 6.83 -6.25
N SER A 15 9.41 5.70 -5.60
CA SER A 15 8.03 5.36 -5.26
C SER A 15 7.69 5.53 -3.81
N ASP A 16 6.40 5.74 -3.61
CA ASP A 16 5.66 5.91 -2.38
C ASP A 16 4.93 4.61 -2.04
N ILE A 17 5.13 4.13 -0.79
CA ILE A 17 4.93 2.72 -0.44
C ILE A 17 4.28 2.58 0.94
N GLY A 18 3.04 2.09 0.94
CA GLY A 18 2.45 1.43 2.10
C GLY A 18 2.97 -0.01 2.27
N ILE A 19 3.43 -0.36 3.47
CA ILE A 19 3.75 -1.76 3.83
C ILE A 19 2.90 -2.16 5.02
N GLY A 20 2.19 -3.30 4.92
CA GLY A 20 1.36 -3.77 6.01
C GLY A 20 1.38 -5.28 6.21
N TRP A 21 1.15 -5.69 7.45
CA TRP A 21 0.96 -7.09 7.80
C TRP A 21 0.00 -7.20 8.98
N VAL A 22 -0.52 -8.42 9.19
CA VAL A 22 -1.33 -8.74 10.36
C VAL A 22 -0.53 -9.76 11.15
N ASP A 23 -0.24 -9.47 12.42
CA ASP A 23 0.52 -10.39 13.25
C ASP A 23 -0.34 -11.53 13.82
N SER A 24 0.31 -12.47 14.50
CA SER A 24 -0.36 -13.61 15.14
C SER A 24 -1.37 -13.22 16.23
N MET A 25 -1.33 -11.98 16.73
CA MET A 25 -2.28 -11.42 17.68
C MET A 25 -3.43 -10.67 16.97
N SER A 26 -3.54 -10.76 15.65
CA SER A 26 -4.50 -10.01 14.82
C SER A 26 -4.31 -8.50 14.87
N THR A 27 -3.11 -8.03 15.22
CA THR A 27 -2.78 -6.61 15.19
C THR A 27 -2.36 -6.24 13.77
N VAL A 28 -2.94 -5.15 13.26
CA VAL A 28 -2.56 -4.60 11.96
C VAL A 28 -1.38 -3.67 12.15
N HIS A 29 -0.32 -3.92 11.40
CA HIS A 29 0.83 -3.05 11.31
C HIS A 29 0.85 -2.42 9.93
N PHE A 30 1.17 -1.13 9.86
CA PHE A 30 1.24 -0.39 8.60
C PHE A 30 2.32 0.67 8.68
N GLN A 31 3.10 0.80 7.61
CA GLN A 31 4.24 1.69 7.52
C GLN A 31 4.19 2.49 6.24
N ASP A 32 4.49 3.77 6.39
CA ASP A 32 4.73 4.71 5.30
C ASP A 32 6.21 4.72 4.93
N ARG A 33 6.52 4.63 3.64
CA ARG A 33 7.88 4.42 3.15
C ARG A 33 8.14 5.03 1.79
N HIS A 34 9.36 5.53 1.64
CA HIS A 34 9.90 6.03 0.39
C HIS A 34 11.06 5.16 -0.14
N ALA A 35 11.11 4.92 -1.45
CA ALA A 35 12.17 4.16 -2.09
C ALA A 35 13.04 5.01 -3.02
N TYR A 36 14.21 5.46 -2.55
CA TYR A 36 15.16 6.23 -3.36
C TYR A 36 15.81 5.46 -4.51
N ASN A 37 15.85 4.12 -4.42
CA ASN A 37 16.47 3.24 -5.41
C ASN A 37 15.91 1.81 -5.26
N ARG A 38 16.45 0.84 -6.00
CA ARG A 38 16.06 -0.59 -5.91
C ARG A 38 16.69 -1.30 -4.70
N SER A 39 16.52 -0.72 -3.51
CA SER A 39 16.90 -1.31 -2.23
C SER A 39 15.77 -1.17 -1.21
N ARG A 40 15.98 -1.63 0.03
CA ARG A 40 14.95 -1.57 1.07
C ARG A 40 14.42 -0.12 1.22
N PRO A 41 13.11 0.11 1.04
CA PRO A 41 12.51 1.43 1.23
C PRO A 41 12.73 1.92 2.66
N VAL A 42 13.06 3.20 2.80
CA VAL A 42 13.23 3.82 4.12
C VAL A 42 11.86 4.16 4.70
N ILE A 43 11.78 4.29 6.03
CA ILE A 43 10.60 4.90 6.66
C ILE A 43 10.51 6.33 6.19
N ASP A 44 9.30 6.77 5.83
CA ASP A 44 9.02 8.17 5.63
C ASP A 44 9.00 8.87 6.99
N ASP A 45 9.92 9.82 7.19
CA ASP A 45 10.03 10.62 8.41
C ASP A 45 9.59 12.08 8.23
N THR A 46 9.15 12.47 7.02
CA THR A 46 8.65 13.82 6.73
C THR A 46 7.16 13.95 7.07
N SER A 47 6.35 12.97 6.69
CA SER A 47 4.98 12.82 7.17
C SER A 47 4.54 11.36 7.20
N ILE A 48 3.47 11.10 7.95
CA ILE A 48 2.78 9.80 7.93
C ILE A 48 1.44 10.06 7.26
N ASP A 49 1.32 9.62 6.01
CA ASP A 49 0.17 9.86 5.15
C ASP A 49 -0.70 8.62 4.93
N TRP A 50 -0.15 7.46 5.27
CA TRP A 50 -0.81 6.18 5.16
C TRP A 50 -1.31 5.66 6.52
N PHE A 51 -2.61 5.36 6.59
CA PHE A 51 -3.23 4.87 7.82
C PHE A 51 -4.00 3.57 7.58
N ALA A 52 -3.65 2.51 8.30
CA ALA A 52 -4.48 1.31 8.34
C ALA A 52 -5.80 1.59 9.06
N LEU A 53 -6.89 1.08 8.47
CA LEU A 53 -8.24 1.13 9.02
C LEU A 53 -8.60 -0.19 9.70
N GLN A 54 -8.36 -1.30 9.02
CA GLN A 54 -8.59 -2.65 9.52
C GLN A 54 -7.79 -3.65 8.72
N GLY A 55 -7.60 -4.85 9.27
CA GLY A 55 -6.90 -5.92 8.60
C GLY A 55 -7.28 -7.26 9.19
N ARG A 56 -7.18 -8.30 8.35
CA ARG A 56 -7.39 -9.69 8.76
C ARG A 56 -6.45 -10.59 8.00
N GLU A 57 -6.06 -11.67 8.65
CA GLU A 57 -5.37 -12.79 8.01
C GLU A 57 -6.13 -14.08 8.29
N GLN A 58 -6.56 -14.75 7.24
CA GLN A 58 -7.36 -15.96 7.33
C GLN A 58 -7.18 -16.81 6.06
N ASP A 59 -7.09 -18.13 6.22
CA ASP A 59 -7.05 -19.10 5.11
C ASP A 59 -5.94 -18.87 4.07
N GLY A 60 -4.79 -18.36 4.51
CA GLY A 60 -3.66 -18.03 3.63
C GLY A 60 -3.85 -16.72 2.85
N TRP A 61 -4.79 -15.89 3.26
CA TRP A 61 -5.05 -14.55 2.72
C TRP A 61 -4.89 -13.51 3.80
N THR A 62 -4.26 -12.40 3.44
CA THR A 62 -4.24 -11.20 4.27
C THR A 62 -5.03 -10.15 3.51
N ALA A 63 -5.78 -9.32 4.23
CA ALA A 63 -6.50 -8.21 3.66
C ALA A 63 -6.31 -7.04 4.60
N ILE A 64 -5.80 -5.92 4.08
CA ILE A 64 -5.60 -4.69 4.84
C ILE A 64 -6.34 -3.58 4.11
N GLN A 65 -7.21 -2.91 4.85
CA GLN A 65 -7.85 -1.68 4.41
C GLN A 65 -7.07 -0.51 5.02
N PHE A 66 -6.80 0.50 4.21
CA PHE A 66 -6.06 1.69 4.60
C PHE A 66 -6.70 2.91 3.94
N GLN A 67 -6.28 4.09 4.39
CA GLN A 67 -6.62 5.39 3.81
C GLN A 67 -5.35 6.21 3.59
N ARG A 68 -5.38 7.03 2.55
CA ARG A 68 -4.35 8.00 2.18
C ARG A 68 -5.03 9.13 1.39
N LEU A 69 -4.55 10.36 1.53
CA LEU A 69 -4.98 11.45 0.64
C LEU A 69 -4.54 11.20 -0.80
N LEU A 70 -5.28 11.73 -1.77
CA LEU A 70 -4.89 11.66 -3.19
C LEU A 70 -3.64 12.51 -3.47
N ASP A 71 -3.50 13.63 -2.78
CA ASP A 71 -2.33 14.49 -2.82
C ASP A 71 -2.05 14.93 -1.39
N THR A 72 -0.89 14.55 -0.86
CA THR A 72 -0.44 14.83 0.50
C THR A 72 0.34 16.13 0.57
N CYS A 73 0.73 16.68 -0.59
CA CYS A 73 1.69 17.77 -0.71
C CYS A 73 3.06 17.49 -0.08
N ASP A 74 3.39 16.23 0.21
CA ASP A 74 4.75 15.81 0.61
C ASP A 74 5.60 15.55 -0.64
N SER A 75 6.82 16.05 -0.62
CA SER A 75 7.87 15.82 -1.60
C SER A 75 8.32 14.36 -1.74
N MET A 76 8.16 13.54 -0.69
CA MET A 76 8.47 12.11 -0.73
C MET A 76 7.35 11.27 -1.33
N ASP A 77 6.17 11.86 -1.47
CA ASP A 77 4.96 11.20 -1.93
C ASP A 77 4.70 11.39 -3.42
N VAL A 78 4.01 10.41 -4.01
CA VAL A 78 3.55 10.51 -5.38
C VAL A 78 2.05 10.79 -5.42
N PRO A 79 1.60 11.95 -5.95
CA PRO A 79 0.18 12.26 -6.04
C PRO A 79 -0.58 11.27 -6.91
N ILE A 80 -1.71 10.80 -6.39
CA ILE A 80 -2.70 9.99 -7.09
C ILE A 80 -3.60 10.91 -7.91
N LYS A 81 -3.47 10.85 -9.24
CA LYS A 81 -4.17 11.79 -10.14
C LYS A 81 -5.34 11.12 -10.83
N THR A 82 -6.27 11.92 -11.35
CA THR A 82 -7.27 11.42 -12.30
C THR A 82 -6.60 10.81 -13.52
N GLY A 83 -7.24 9.83 -14.12
CA GLY A 83 -6.72 9.10 -15.27
C GLY A 83 -6.11 7.78 -14.85
N THR A 84 -5.17 7.28 -15.65
CA THR A 84 -4.56 5.97 -15.40
C THR A 84 -3.36 6.10 -14.48
N ASN A 85 -3.47 5.56 -13.28
CA ASN A 85 -2.37 5.40 -12.34
C ASN A 85 -1.72 4.03 -12.51
N ILE A 86 -0.41 3.95 -12.28
CA ILE A 86 0.31 2.67 -12.28
C ILE A 86 0.48 2.23 -10.83
N LEU A 87 -0.22 1.18 -10.46
CA LEU A 87 0.04 0.45 -9.25
C LEU A 87 1.14 -0.57 -9.50
N ILE A 88 2.06 -0.74 -8.57
CA ILE A 88 2.80 -2.00 -8.49
C ILE A 88 2.63 -2.56 -7.08
N TYR A 89 2.77 -3.86 -6.93
CA TYR A 89 2.59 -4.54 -5.66
C TYR A 89 3.69 -5.58 -5.47
N ALA A 90 3.88 -6.02 -4.23
CA ALA A 90 4.71 -7.16 -3.89
C ALA A 90 4.11 -7.92 -2.71
N TYR A 91 4.61 -9.11 -2.40
CA TYR A 91 4.22 -9.77 -1.14
C TYR A 91 5.35 -10.62 -0.56
N GLY A 92 5.35 -10.71 0.76
CA GLY A 92 6.25 -11.56 1.55
C GLY A 92 5.56 -12.86 1.93
N LEU A 93 6.33 -13.87 2.32
CA LEU A 93 5.78 -15.12 2.86
C LEU A 93 5.84 -15.19 4.39
N VAL A 94 6.57 -14.26 5.01
CA VAL A 94 6.76 -14.18 6.45
C VAL A 94 6.50 -12.75 6.89
N ASP A 95 6.06 -12.57 8.13
CA ASP A 95 5.91 -11.27 8.74
C ASP A 95 7.28 -10.72 9.18
N PRO A 96 7.44 -9.40 9.31
CA PRO A 96 8.66 -8.83 9.87
C PRO A 96 8.94 -9.38 11.27
N ASP A 97 10.22 -9.56 11.58
CA ASP A 97 10.65 -9.87 12.93
C ASP A 97 10.15 -8.79 13.91
N PRO A 98 9.35 -9.12 14.93
CA PRO A 98 8.85 -8.15 15.90
C PRO A 98 9.97 -7.49 16.72
N ALA A 99 11.16 -8.10 16.81
CA ALA A 99 12.34 -7.47 17.40
C ALA A 99 12.95 -6.38 16.50
N ARG A 100 12.50 -6.29 15.25
CA ARG A 100 12.90 -5.30 14.24
C ARG A 100 11.64 -4.67 13.64
N PRO A 101 10.90 -3.85 14.41
CA PRO A 101 9.66 -3.23 13.94
C PRO A 101 9.88 -2.45 12.63
N ASP A 102 11.08 -1.91 12.41
CA ASP A 102 11.42 -1.19 11.19
C ASP A 102 11.76 -2.10 10.01
N GLY A 103 11.83 -3.43 10.16
CA GLY A 103 11.78 -4.33 9.02
C GLY A 103 12.94 -5.31 8.88
N ASP A 104 12.62 -6.57 9.12
CA ASP A 104 12.97 -7.58 8.12
C ASP A 104 11.96 -7.53 6.95
N ILE A 105 12.07 -6.47 6.13
CA ILE A 105 11.38 -6.41 4.84
C ILE A 105 12.24 -7.20 3.86
N SER A 106 12.02 -8.51 3.88
CA SER A 106 12.71 -9.45 3.01
C SER A 106 12.40 -9.15 1.54
N TYR A 107 13.39 -9.41 0.67
CA TYR A 107 13.24 -9.19 -0.76
C TYR A 107 12.10 -10.05 -1.33
N HIS A 108 11.15 -9.41 -2.00
CA HIS A 108 9.97 -10.06 -2.56
C HIS A 108 10.29 -11.03 -3.72
N GLY A 109 11.46 -10.93 -4.37
CA GLY A 109 11.78 -11.79 -5.52
C GLY A 109 10.79 -11.58 -6.67
N SER A 110 10.32 -12.67 -7.28
CA SER A 110 9.30 -12.65 -8.35
C SER A 110 7.87 -12.39 -7.86
N ARG A 111 7.63 -12.33 -6.54
CA ARG A 111 6.32 -12.08 -5.91
C ARG A 111 5.95 -10.61 -5.97
N ARG A 112 5.82 -10.10 -7.19
CA ARG A 112 5.56 -8.70 -7.49
C ARG A 112 4.83 -8.56 -8.82
N GLY A 113 4.18 -7.43 -9.03
CA GLY A 113 3.55 -7.14 -10.32
C GLY A 113 3.13 -5.70 -10.45
N THR A 114 2.60 -5.37 -11.62
CA THR A 114 2.15 -4.02 -12.00
C THR A 114 0.73 -4.08 -12.53
N ARG A 115 -0.09 -3.09 -12.20
CA ARG A 115 -1.46 -2.97 -12.68
C ARG A 115 -1.78 -1.50 -12.98
N MET A 116 -2.42 -1.25 -14.12
CA MET A 116 -2.97 0.06 -14.42
C MET A 116 -4.36 0.20 -13.78
N ILE A 117 -4.57 1.28 -13.06
CA ILE A 117 -5.83 1.57 -12.36
C ILE A 117 -6.37 2.90 -12.88
N PRO A 118 -7.49 2.90 -13.63
CA PRO A 118 -8.16 4.13 -13.98
C PRO A 118 -8.85 4.70 -12.73
N LEU A 119 -8.48 5.90 -12.32
CA LEU A 119 -9.17 6.70 -11.32
C LEU A 119 -9.98 7.78 -12.05
N ARG A 120 -11.28 7.83 -11.81
CA ARG A 120 -12.17 8.84 -12.41
C ARG A 120 -12.75 9.68 -11.28
N TYR A 121 -12.59 11.00 -11.32
CA TYR A 121 -13.41 11.86 -10.48
C TYR A 121 -14.86 11.76 -10.96
N TYR A 122 -15.78 11.44 -10.06
CA TYR A 122 -17.18 11.74 -10.28
C TYR A 122 -17.38 13.25 -10.12
N ILE A 123 -17.11 14.02 -11.17
CA ILE A 123 -17.48 15.44 -11.25
C ILE A 123 -18.86 15.49 -11.92
N ASP A 124 -19.90 15.25 -11.14
CA ASP A 124 -21.24 15.80 -11.35
C ASP A 124 -22.16 15.32 -10.24
N GLN A 125 -22.24 16.08 -9.15
CA GLN A 125 -23.50 16.51 -8.54
C GLN A 125 -23.27 17.81 -7.76
N PRO A 126 -24.14 18.83 -7.89
CA PRO A 126 -23.99 20.07 -7.14
C PRO A 126 -24.23 19.82 -5.65
N SER A 127 -23.21 20.18 -4.85
CA SER A 127 -23.24 20.56 -3.43
C SER A 127 -24.44 20.08 -2.59
N ASP A 128 -24.29 18.95 -1.88
CA ASP A 128 -24.63 18.79 -0.45
C ASP A 128 -24.36 17.36 0.06
N THR A 129 -23.12 16.88 -0.03
CA THR A 129 -22.71 15.70 0.75
C THR A 129 -21.24 15.81 1.13
N LYS A 130 -20.99 15.63 2.44
CA LYS A 130 -19.66 15.41 3.03
C LYS A 130 -18.81 14.52 2.13
N TYR A 131 -17.51 14.80 2.08
CA TYR A 131 -16.46 13.93 1.54
C TYR A 131 -16.67 12.45 1.92
N THR A 132 -17.41 11.68 1.11
CA THR A 132 -17.64 10.24 1.31
C THR A 132 -17.38 9.41 0.06
N ASN A 133 -16.86 9.99 -1.02
CA ASN A 133 -16.40 9.21 -2.17
C ASN A 133 -15.03 8.60 -1.85
N LEU A 134 -15.03 7.58 -1.01
CA LEU A 134 -13.93 6.64 -0.90
C LEU A 134 -13.96 5.74 -2.13
N ASP A 135 -13.10 6.04 -3.11
CA ASP A 135 -12.79 5.06 -4.14
C ASP A 135 -12.01 3.92 -3.47
N SER A 136 -12.62 2.73 -3.38
CA SER A 136 -11.99 1.54 -2.84
C SER A 136 -11.60 0.60 -3.97
N PHE A 137 -10.40 0.04 -3.88
CA PHE A 137 -9.96 -1.06 -4.72
C PHE A 137 -9.57 -2.22 -3.81
N GLU A 138 -9.95 -3.44 -4.19
CA GLU A 138 -9.59 -4.65 -3.46
C GLU A 138 -8.50 -5.41 -4.24
N PHE A 139 -7.36 -5.64 -3.58
CA PHE A 139 -6.34 -6.56 -4.08
C PHE A 139 -6.45 -7.89 -3.35
N ARG A 140 -6.93 -8.90 -4.09
CA ARG A 140 -6.92 -10.30 -3.64
C ARG A 140 -5.75 -11.01 -4.32
N LEU A 141 -4.70 -11.33 -3.57
CA LEU A 141 -3.57 -12.15 -4.03
C LEU A 141 -3.80 -13.61 -3.64
N ASN A 142 -4.19 -14.47 -4.60
CA ASN A 142 -4.46 -15.88 -4.33
C ASN A 142 -3.17 -16.68 -4.19
N HIS A 143 -2.97 -17.28 -3.02
CA HIS A 143 -1.82 -18.13 -2.73
C HIS A 143 -2.05 -19.62 -2.99
N THR A 144 -3.23 -20.03 -3.45
CA THR A 144 -3.46 -21.40 -3.92
C THR A 144 -3.08 -21.53 -5.40
N GLY A 145 -1.78 -21.48 -5.67
CA GLY A 145 -1.19 -21.80 -6.98
C GLY A 145 -0.30 -23.03 -6.87
N TYR A 146 -0.90 -24.21 -7.06
CA TYR A 146 -0.22 -25.36 -7.68
C TYR A 146 -0.57 -25.34 -9.17
#